data_AF-A0A317HAN4-F1
#
_entry.id   AF-A0A317HAN4-F1
#
_cell.length_a   1.000
_cell.length_b   1.000
_cell.length_c   1.000
_cell.angle_alpha   90.00
_cell.angle_beta   90.00
_cell.angle_gamma   90.00
#
_symmetry.space_group_name_H-M   'P 1'
#
loop_
_entity.id
_entity.type
_entity.pdbx_description
1 polymer ?
#
loop_
_entity_poly.entity_id
_entity_poly.type
_entity_poly.pdbx_seq_one_letter_code
_entity_poly.pdbx_strand_id
1 'polypeptide(L)'
;MSDPDQRGICQQCNSAIDALHSDKSVKKYGYSLCEDCQIWFITKVFNTTRETIQLYFALKARGIHPVLEVKEGLKRNEIIFPQFDIHIEVDCHQHHHYHRDEALKDLENICQGYQGGICELQIPQALIRWNLNETADILSVFIVAAESKQNNSNRRA
;
A
#
# COMPACT_ATOMS: atom_id res chain seq x y z
N MET A 1 7.80 -1.73 16.03
CA MET A 1 8.32 -3.03 16.49
C MET A 1 7.46 -4.09 15.83
N SER A 2 8.05 -5.03 15.10
CA SER A 2 7.33 -6.13 14.46
C SER A 2 6.71 -7.02 15.54
N ASP A 3 5.45 -7.39 15.35
CA ASP A 3 4.72 -8.31 16.22
C ASP A 3 5.45 -9.68 16.23
N PRO A 4 5.89 -10.20 17.40
CA PRO A 4 6.66 -11.44 17.48
C PRO A 4 5.89 -12.68 16.99
N ASP A 5 4.59 -12.59 16.75
CA ASP A 5 3.72 -13.70 16.34
C ASP A 5 3.78 -14.04 14.83
N GLN A 6 4.55 -13.30 14.04
CA GLN A 6 4.68 -13.54 12.58
C GLN A 6 5.90 -14.38 12.18
N ARG A 7 6.47 -15.14 13.12
CA ARG A 7 7.58 -16.07 12.81
C ARG A 7 7.02 -17.27 12.07
N GLY A 8 7.47 -17.46 10.84
CA GLY A 8 7.20 -18.67 10.07
C GLY A 8 6.13 -18.54 8.98
N ILE A 9 5.65 -17.33 8.70
CA ILE A 9 4.74 -17.05 7.58
C ILE A 9 5.27 -15.87 6.77
N CYS A 10 5.21 -15.98 5.45
CA CYS A 10 5.51 -14.88 4.53
C CYS A 10 4.43 -13.80 4.61
N GLN A 11 4.78 -12.58 4.99
CA GLN A 11 3.86 -11.44 5.10
C GLN A 11 3.28 -11.00 3.76
N GLN A 12 3.84 -11.46 2.63
CA GLN A 12 3.35 -11.13 1.29
C GLN A 12 2.35 -12.15 0.73
N CYS A 13 2.63 -13.44 0.83
CA CYS A 13 1.79 -14.49 0.21
C CYS A 13 1.22 -15.50 1.21
N ASN A 14 1.47 -15.32 2.51
CA ASN A 14 1.06 -16.21 3.58
C ASN A 14 1.61 -17.65 3.48
N SER A 15 2.63 -17.88 2.63
CA SER A 15 3.31 -19.17 2.58
C SER A 15 4.06 -19.47 3.88
N ALA A 16 4.10 -20.74 4.27
CA ALA A 16 4.92 -21.18 5.39
C ALA A 16 6.41 -21.00 5.04
N ILE A 17 7.17 -20.50 5.99
CA ILE A 17 8.62 -20.35 5.93
C ILE A 17 9.22 -20.83 7.25
N ASP A 18 10.42 -21.38 7.23
CA ASP A 18 11.06 -21.78 8.49
C ASP A 18 11.53 -20.55 9.29
N ALA A 19 11.71 -20.74 10.60
CA ALA A 19 12.09 -19.65 11.51
C ALA A 19 13.46 -19.03 11.14
N LEU A 20 14.42 -19.82 10.66
CA LEU A 20 15.75 -19.32 10.31
C LEU A 20 15.68 -18.45 9.04
N HIS A 21 14.89 -18.86 8.05
CA HIS A 21 14.64 -18.08 6.85
C HIS A 21 13.87 -16.79 7.18
N SER A 22 12.81 -16.88 7.99
CA SER A 22 12.05 -15.74 8.52
C SER A 22 12.98 -14.72 9.18
N ASP A 23 13.85 -15.15 10.09
CA ASP A 23 14.77 -14.26 10.81
C ASP A 23 15.79 -13.57 9.88
N LYS A 24 16.32 -14.31 8.90
CA LYS A 24 17.21 -13.75 7.88
C LYS A 24 16.50 -12.72 7.01
N SER A 25 15.25 -13.02 6.61
CA SER A 25 14.42 -12.15 5.79
C SER A 25 14.10 -10.85 6.54
N VAL A 26 13.64 -10.93 7.80
CA VAL A 26 13.37 -9.76 8.65
C VAL A 26 14.62 -8.92 8.86
N LYS A 27 15.79 -9.53 9.11
CA LYS A 27 17.04 -8.77 9.25
C LYS A 27 17.45 -8.01 7.99
N LYS A 28 17.19 -8.58 6.81
CA LYS A 28 17.60 -8.00 5.53
C LYS A 28 16.60 -6.99 4.97
N TYR A 29 15.31 -7.28 5.08
CA TYR A 29 14.24 -6.53 4.42
C TYR A 29 13.29 -5.82 5.40
N GLY A 30 13.38 -6.11 6.70
CA GLY A 30 12.43 -5.64 7.71
C GLY A 30 11.13 -6.44 7.78
N TYR A 31 10.93 -7.37 6.84
CA TYR A 31 9.72 -8.18 6.69
C TYR A 31 10.06 -9.64 6.52
N SER A 32 9.18 -10.53 6.98
CA SER A 32 9.31 -11.97 6.80
C SER A 32 8.76 -12.36 5.43
N LEU A 33 9.65 -12.66 4.49
CA LEU A 33 9.32 -12.94 3.09
C LEU A 33 9.95 -14.27 2.64
N CYS A 34 9.20 -15.10 1.93
CA CYS A 34 9.74 -16.27 1.21
C CYS A 34 10.62 -15.86 0.02
N GLU A 35 11.38 -16.79 -0.55
CA GLU A 35 12.33 -16.51 -1.65
C GLU A 35 11.70 -15.78 -2.83
N ASP A 36 10.57 -16.27 -3.34
CA ASP A 36 9.85 -15.61 -4.45
C ASP A 36 9.42 -14.19 -4.10
N CYS A 37 8.94 -13.98 -2.88
CA CYS A 37 8.53 -12.67 -2.40
C CYS A 37 9.73 -11.74 -2.15
N GLN A 38 10.91 -12.26 -1.85
CA GLN A 38 12.14 -11.45 -1.79
C GLN A 38 12.55 -10.96 -3.19
N ILE A 39 12.40 -11.79 -4.22
CA ILE A 39 12.65 -11.38 -5.63
C ILE A 39 11.66 -10.29 -6.03
N TRP A 40 10.37 -10.47 -5.75
CA TRP A 40 9.36 -9.44 -5.97
C TRP A 40 9.70 -8.14 -5.22
N PHE A 41 10.10 -8.24 -3.95
CA PHE A 41 10.43 -7.08 -3.14
C PHE A 41 11.60 -6.29 -3.73
N ILE A 42 12.65 -6.97 -4.18
CA ILE A 42 13.81 -6.33 -4.81
C ILE A 42 13.44 -5.68 -6.16
N THR A 43 12.63 -6.35 -6.97
CA THR A 43 12.37 -5.92 -8.35
C THR A 43 11.26 -4.89 -8.48
N LYS A 44 10.28 -4.89 -7.56
CA LYS A 44 9.09 -4.03 -7.62
C LYS A 44 9.01 -3.04 -6.48
N VAL A 45 9.44 -3.42 -5.28
CA VAL A 45 9.19 -2.64 -4.06
C VAL A 45 10.39 -1.79 -3.66
N PHE A 46 11.60 -2.17 -4.03
CA PHE A 46 12.84 -1.54 -3.55
C PHE A 46 12.93 -0.03 -3.80
N ASN A 47 12.32 0.47 -4.88
CA ASN A 47 12.30 1.91 -5.22
C ASN A 47 11.11 2.67 -4.59
N THR A 48 10.32 2.02 -3.74
CA THR A 48 9.20 2.63 -3.03
C THR A 48 9.68 3.35 -1.77
N THR A 49 8.95 4.38 -1.33
CA THR A 49 9.21 4.99 -0.03
C THR A 49 8.98 3.98 1.10
N ARG A 50 9.76 4.09 2.18
CA ARG A 50 9.61 3.22 3.35
C ARG A 50 8.19 3.26 3.91
N GLU A 51 7.59 4.45 3.95
CA GLU A 51 6.26 4.67 4.50
C GLU A 51 5.17 3.97 3.67
N THR A 52 5.21 4.02 2.33
CA THR A 52 4.28 3.24 1.50
C THR A 52 4.42 1.74 1.77
N ILE A 53 5.65 1.22 1.91
CA ILE A 53 5.87 -0.21 2.23
C ILE A 53 5.31 -0.56 3.61
N GLN A 54 5.51 0.31 4.60
CA GLN A 54 4.98 0.12 5.95
C GLN A 54 3.45 0.09 5.95
N LEU A 55 2.82 1.03 5.25
CA LEU A 55 1.37 1.06 5.13
C LEU A 55 0.84 -0.19 4.42
N TYR A 56 1.50 -0.61 3.33
CA TYR A 56 1.16 -1.82 2.57
C TYR A 56 1.11 -3.06 3.48
N PHE A 57 2.16 -3.34 4.23
CA PHE A 57 2.18 -4.50 5.13
C PHE A 57 1.26 -4.33 6.34
N ALA A 58 1.05 -3.10 6.84
CA ALA A 58 0.11 -2.84 7.93
C ALA A 58 -1.35 -3.14 7.51
N LEU A 59 -1.72 -2.86 6.27
CA LEU A 59 -3.01 -3.24 5.70
C LEU A 59 -3.12 -4.77 5.56
N LYS A 60 -2.06 -5.44 5.07
CA LYS A 60 -2.04 -6.92 4.98
C LYS A 60 -2.20 -7.61 6.31
N ALA A 61 -1.57 -7.10 7.37
CA ALA A 61 -1.72 -7.61 8.72
C ALA A 61 -3.18 -7.53 9.23
N ARG A 62 -4.02 -6.66 8.63
CA ARG A 62 -5.45 -6.51 8.93
C ARG A 62 -6.35 -7.34 8.01
N GLY A 63 -5.80 -8.24 7.21
CA GLY A 63 -6.55 -9.06 6.26
C GLY A 63 -6.96 -8.31 4.98
N ILE A 64 -6.44 -7.09 4.77
CA ILE A 64 -6.68 -6.33 3.54
C ILE A 64 -5.67 -6.79 2.48
N HIS A 65 -6.09 -6.93 1.23
CA HIS A 65 -5.26 -7.47 0.14
C HIS A 65 -4.92 -6.41 -0.93
N PRO A 66 -4.04 -5.45 -0.62
CA PRO A 66 -3.60 -4.46 -1.59
C PRO A 66 -2.60 -5.02 -2.60
N VAL A 67 -2.50 -4.33 -3.74
CA VAL A 67 -1.42 -4.49 -4.72
C VAL A 67 -0.54 -3.24 -4.69
N LEU A 68 0.78 -3.40 -4.88
CA LEU A 68 1.68 -2.28 -5.15
C LEU A 68 1.86 -2.14 -6.66
N GLU A 69 1.55 -0.97 -7.20
CA GLU A 69 1.70 -0.65 -8.62
C GLU A 69 2.59 0.57 -8.81
N VAL A 70 3.41 0.55 -9.87
CA VAL A 70 4.23 1.70 -10.28
C VAL A 70 3.32 2.62 -11.09
N LYS A 71 3.06 3.84 -10.64
CA LYS A 71 2.27 4.79 -11.42
C LYS A 71 3.07 5.23 -12.65
N GLU A 72 2.53 5.02 -13.84
CA GLU A 72 3.21 5.44 -15.07
C GLU A 72 3.47 6.95 -15.05
N GLY A 73 4.70 7.37 -15.38
CA GLY A 73 5.12 8.77 -15.37
C GLY A 73 5.54 9.33 -13.99
N LEU A 74 5.25 8.62 -12.89
CA LEU A 74 5.68 8.98 -11.55
C LEU A 74 6.65 7.93 -10.99
N LYS A 75 7.78 8.35 -10.42
CA LYS A 75 8.77 7.42 -9.81
C LYS A 75 8.29 6.86 -8.45
N ARG A 76 6.98 6.70 -8.25
CA ARG A 76 6.39 6.33 -6.96
C ARG A 76 5.41 5.17 -7.17
N ASN A 77 5.43 4.28 -6.19
CA ASN A 77 4.48 3.17 -6.14
C ASN A 77 3.26 3.57 -5.31
N GLU A 78 2.09 3.21 -5.81
CA GLU A 78 0.79 3.36 -5.14
C GLU A 78 0.34 2.03 -4.56
N ILE A 79 -0.48 2.10 -3.52
CA ILE A 79 -1.22 0.95 -2.97
C ILE A 79 -2.59 0.98 -3.62
N ILE A 80 -2.90 -0.01 -4.45
CA ILE A 80 -4.15 -0.07 -5.20
C ILE A 80 -5.05 -1.22 -4.73
N PHE A 81 -6.34 -1.02 -4.95
CA PHE A 81 -7.40 -2.00 -4.79
C PHE A 81 -8.17 -2.10 -6.11
N PRO A 82 -7.68 -2.90 -7.08
CA PRO A 82 -8.21 -2.93 -8.43
C PRO A 82 -9.70 -3.30 -8.48
N GLN A 83 -10.14 -4.11 -7.52
CA GLN A 83 -11.53 -4.53 -7.46
C GLN A 83 -12.49 -3.40 -7.08
N PHE A 84 -12.05 -2.34 -6.40
CA PHE A 84 -12.91 -1.24 -5.92
C PHE A 84 -12.49 0.14 -6.45
N ASP A 85 -11.59 0.19 -7.43
CA ASP A 85 -11.05 1.42 -8.03
C ASP A 85 -10.52 2.41 -6.98
N ILE A 86 -9.86 1.92 -5.91
CA ILE A 86 -9.23 2.78 -4.88
C ILE A 86 -7.72 2.76 -5.07
N HIS A 87 -7.13 3.95 -5.13
CA HIS A 87 -5.69 4.18 -5.21
C HIS A 87 -5.24 4.98 -4.00
N ILE A 88 -4.19 4.54 -3.32
CA ILE A 88 -3.62 5.23 -2.16
C ILE A 88 -2.17 5.60 -2.48
N GLU A 89 -1.90 6.89 -2.50
CA GLU A 89 -0.55 7.44 -2.58
C GLU A 89 -0.12 7.91 -1.19
N VAL A 90 1.05 7.46 -0.72
CA VAL A 90 1.67 8.08 0.46
C VAL A 90 2.45 9.30 0.00
N ASP A 91 1.88 10.45 0.30
CA ASP A 91 2.38 11.75 -0.07
C ASP A 91 3.64 12.10 0.74
N CYS A 92 4.79 12.11 0.05
CA CYS A 92 6.10 12.49 0.59
C CYS A 92 6.38 14.01 0.54
N HIS A 93 5.42 14.85 0.15
CA HIS A 93 5.55 16.29 -0.08
C HIS A 93 5.68 17.15 1.18
N GLN A 94 6.15 16.57 2.30
CA GLN A 94 6.33 17.30 3.56
C GLN A 94 7.32 18.47 3.45
N HIS A 95 8.20 18.45 2.45
CA HIS A 95 9.18 19.49 2.20
C HIS A 95 9.40 19.67 0.69
N HIS A 96 9.06 20.86 0.18
CA HIS A 96 9.65 21.53 -0.99
C HIS A 96 9.03 21.36 -2.40
N HIS A 97 8.62 22.52 -2.94
CA HIS A 97 8.58 22.92 -4.35
C HIS A 97 7.67 22.15 -5.32
N TYR A 98 6.35 22.38 -5.22
CA TYR A 98 5.52 22.25 -6.41
C TYR A 98 5.91 23.32 -7.42
N HIS A 99 6.45 22.90 -8.57
CA HIS A 99 6.32 23.74 -9.75
C HIS A 99 4.84 23.80 -10.11
N ARG A 100 4.34 25.00 -10.46
CA ARG A 100 2.93 25.24 -10.78
C ARG A 100 2.35 24.21 -11.75
N ASP A 101 3.15 23.79 -12.73
CA ASP A 101 2.72 22.87 -13.78
C ASP A 101 2.58 21.43 -13.27
N GLU A 102 3.40 20.99 -12.31
CA GLU A 102 3.24 19.69 -11.65
C GLU A 102 1.96 19.68 -10.79
N ALA A 103 1.68 20.77 -10.07
CA ALA A 103 0.47 20.89 -9.24
C ALA A 103 -0.79 20.84 -10.10
N LEU A 104 -0.74 21.50 -11.26
CA LEU A 104 -1.84 21.48 -12.21
C LEU A 104 -2.01 20.09 -12.82
N LYS A 105 -0.91 19.41 -13.15
CA LYS A 105 -0.93 18.06 -13.70
C LYS A 105 -1.51 17.04 -12.71
N ASP A 106 -1.16 17.13 -11.44
CA ASP A 106 -1.71 16.24 -10.41
C ASP A 106 -3.22 16.48 -10.23
N LEU A 107 -3.67 17.74 -10.26
CA LEU A 107 -5.10 18.05 -10.25
C LEU A 107 -5.82 17.48 -11.47
N GLU A 108 -5.25 17.62 -12.67
CA GLU A 108 -5.81 17.01 -13.89
C GLU A 108 -5.93 15.49 -13.77
N ASN A 109 -4.90 14.83 -13.24
CA ASN A 109 -4.89 13.38 -13.06
C ASN A 109 -5.97 12.93 -12.04
N ILE A 110 -6.10 13.64 -10.91
CA ILE A 110 -7.16 13.38 -9.92
C ILE A 110 -8.55 13.52 -10.56
N CYS A 111 -8.75 14.57 -11.39
CA CYS A 111 -10.02 14.79 -12.06
C CYS A 111 -10.33 13.69 -13.09
N GLN A 112 -9.33 13.26 -13.87
CA GLN A 112 -9.48 12.18 -14.84
C GLN A 112 -9.74 10.83 -14.15
N GLY A 113 -9.03 10.53 -13.07
CA GLY A 113 -9.27 9.35 -12.24
C GLY A 113 -10.69 9.31 -11.71
N TYR A 114 -11.16 10.41 -11.13
CA TYR A 114 -12.53 10.52 -10.63
C TYR A 114 -13.58 10.32 -11.74
N GLN A 115 -13.37 10.88 -12.93
CA GLN A 115 -14.25 10.63 -14.09
C GLN A 115 -14.27 9.15 -14.52
N GLY A 116 -13.15 8.44 -14.35
CA GLY A 116 -13.03 7.01 -14.57
C GLY A 116 -13.59 6.14 -13.44
N GLY A 117 -14.10 6.73 -12.34
CA GLY A 117 -14.60 6.02 -11.17
C GLY A 117 -13.53 5.72 -10.10
N ILE A 118 -12.30 6.18 -10.31
CA ILE A 118 -11.19 5.96 -9.38
C ILE A 118 -11.28 6.92 -8.20
N CYS A 119 -11.19 6.37 -6.99
CA CYS A 119 -11.01 7.11 -5.76
C CYS A 119 -9.51 7.17 -5.40
N GLU A 120 -8.86 8.29 -5.69
CA GLU A 120 -7.48 8.55 -5.26
C GLU A 120 -7.46 9.15 -3.84
N LEU A 121 -6.70 8.53 -2.93
CA LEU A 121 -6.45 8.99 -1.57
C LEU A 121 -4.97 9.35 -1.41
N GLN A 122 -4.69 10.61 -1.04
CA GLN A 122 -3.36 11.04 -0.68
C GLN A 122 -3.20 11.03 0.85
N ILE A 123 -2.23 10.26 1.33
CA ILE A 123 -1.97 10.06 2.75
C ILE A 123 -0.65 10.74 3.12
N PRO A 124 -0.66 11.79 3.95
CA PRO A 124 0.57 12.46 4.37
C PRO A 124 1.58 11.48 5.00
N GLN A 125 2.84 11.52 4.56
CA GLN A 125 3.91 10.67 5.09
C GLN A 125 4.07 10.77 6.62
N ALA A 126 3.80 11.94 7.22
CA ALA A 126 3.77 12.11 8.67
C ALA A 126 2.82 11.15 9.39
N LEU A 127 1.62 10.92 8.84
CA LEU A 127 0.64 10.02 9.44
C LEU A 127 1.19 8.60 9.48
N ILE A 128 1.96 8.19 8.48
CA ILE A 128 2.59 6.87 8.49
C ILE A 128 3.74 6.82 9.49
N ARG A 129 4.53 7.88 9.61
CA ARG A 129 5.65 7.93 10.55
C ARG A 129 5.22 7.91 12.01
N TRP A 130 4.14 8.60 12.35
CA TRP A 130 3.72 8.82 13.73
C TRP A 130 2.48 8.02 14.14
N ASN A 131 1.66 7.61 13.18
CA ASN A 131 0.34 7.01 13.42
C ASN A 131 0.03 5.86 12.44
N LEU A 132 1.03 5.01 12.13
CA LEU A 132 0.88 3.92 11.15
C LEU A 132 -0.35 3.05 11.44
N ASN A 133 -0.52 2.64 12.69
CA ASN A 133 -1.60 1.71 13.06
C ASN A 133 -2.96 2.38 12.97
N GLU A 134 -3.11 3.57 13.54
CA GLU A 134 -4.36 4.32 13.48
C GLU A 134 -4.75 4.66 12.03
N THR A 135 -3.76 5.03 11.21
CA THR A 135 -3.96 5.27 9.78
C THR A 135 -4.43 4.02 9.06
N ALA A 136 -3.77 2.88 9.31
CA ALA A 136 -4.15 1.60 8.71
C ALA A 136 -5.53 1.11 9.19
N ASP A 137 -5.91 1.35 10.44
CA ASP A 137 -7.24 1.02 10.98
C ASP A 137 -8.34 1.81 10.27
N ILE A 138 -8.17 3.14 10.16
CA ILE A 138 -9.12 4.02 9.47
C ILE A 138 -9.28 3.59 8.01
N LEU A 139 -8.16 3.34 7.32
CA LEU A 139 -8.20 2.91 5.92
C LEU A 139 -8.86 1.55 5.75
N SER A 140 -8.61 0.61 6.68
CA SER A 140 -9.22 -0.72 6.63
C SER A 140 -10.74 -0.64 6.76
N VAL A 141 -11.27 0.20 7.66
CA VAL A 141 -12.72 0.45 7.76
C VAL A 141 -13.27 1.02 6.45
N PHE A 142 -12.58 1.99 5.85
CA PHE A 142 -12.98 2.59 4.58
C PHE A 142 -13.03 1.55 3.44
N ILE A 143 -11.97 0.74 3.30
CA ILE A 143 -11.84 -0.26 2.23
C ILE A 143 -12.91 -1.36 2.36
N VAL A 144 -13.15 -1.87 3.57
CA VAL A 144 -14.20 -2.88 3.82
C VAL A 144 -15.60 -2.33 3.51
N ALA A 145 -15.84 -1.05 3.82
CA ALA A 145 -17.10 -0.39 3.49
C ALA A 145 -17.28 -0.23 1.97
N ALA A 146 -16.21 0.08 1.23
CA ALA A 146 -16.22 0.14 -0.23
C ALA A 146 -16.52 -1.24 -0.86
N GLU A 147 -15.85 -2.29 -0.36
CA GLU A 147 -16.08 -3.68 -0.77
C GLU A 147 -17.54 -4.10 -0.59
N SER A 148 -18.11 -3.80 0.58
CA SER A 148 -19.49 -4.14 0.91
C SER A 148 -20.50 -3.45 -0.02
N LYS A 149 -20.23 -2.20 -0.41
CA LYS A 149 -21.09 -1.46 -1.35
C LYS A 149 -21.06 -2.07 -2.74
N GLN A 150 -19.88 -2.39 -3.28
CA GLN A 150 -19.75 -2.95 -4.62
C GLN A 150 -20.39 -4.34 -4.72
N ASN A 151 -20.17 -5.19 -3.72
CA ASN A 151 -20.80 -6.50 -3.63
C ASN A 151 -22.35 -6.42 -3.63
N ASN A 152 -22.92 -5.40 -2.99
CA ASN A 152 -24.36 -5.17 -3.00
C ASN A 152 -24.88 -4.65 -4.35
N SER A 153 -24.11 -3.81 -5.04
CA SER A 153 -24.45 -3.36 -6.40
C SER A 153 -24.46 -4.52 -7.39
N ASN A 154 -23.46 -5.41 -7.35
CA ASN A 154 -23.37 -6.57 -8.24
C ASN A 154 -24.48 -7.60 -8.00
N ARG A 155 -25.08 -7.66 -6.81
CA ARG A 155 -26.23 -8.53 -6.52
C ARG A 155 -27.57 -7.97 -7.01
N ARG A 156 -27.61 -6.68 -7.35
CA ARG A 156 -28.82 -5.97 -7.81
C ARG A 156 -28.84 -5.76 -9.33
N ALA A 157 -27.72 -5.99 -10.00
CA ALA A 157 -27.59 -6.02 -11.46
C ALA A 157 -27.94 -7.42 -11.99
#